data_AF-A0A915UAQ9-F1
#
_entry.id   AF-A0A915UAQ9-F1
#
_cell.length_a   1.000
_cell.length_b   1.000
_cell.length_c   1.000
_cell.angle_alpha   90.00
_cell.angle_beta   90.00
_cell.angle_gamma   90.00
#
_symmetry.space_group_name_H-M   'P 1'
#
loop_
_entity.id
_entity.type
_entity.pdbx_description
1 polymer ?
#
loop_
_entity_poly.entity_id
_entity_poly.type
_entity_poly.pdbx_seq_one_letter_code
_entity_poly.pdbx_strand_id
1 'polypeptide(L)'
;MEDIDKILSLEIKKEIADRYFGFRKLIEDNIRDYDQQVLRSFSLLEKKIGLDLIRLYILLKDEGLIHDFFREAGLEHLLFYDPYIVSSPTIRQQVFAGLDTHGLTAHSRFKHMIFDLYEELESHINQYRERMQKLAEEHDVIAEEIKLFYKKNDLGTIMDFMRNIDGLGSYKAGSMEGGLTPRTGQNLEKKMRVTPPSPVEELLPIIPPIKPLSEVKGRLKPIIEKAWKLQKGLDLRTLTRKQQDA
;
A
#
# COMPACT_ATOMS: atom_id res chain seq x y z
N MET A 1 -18.93 -46.35 30.78
CA MET A 1 -19.81 -45.39 30.08
C MET A 1 -19.22 -43.98 30.18
N GLU A 2 -18.74 -43.56 31.36
CA GLU A 2 -18.04 -42.26 31.57
C GLU A 2 -16.81 -42.01 30.66
N ASP A 3 -16.05 -43.02 30.25
CA ASP A 3 -14.86 -42.82 29.39
C ASP A 3 -15.21 -42.49 27.93
N ILE A 4 -16.33 -43.01 27.41
CA ILE A 4 -16.77 -42.74 26.04
C ILE A 4 -17.26 -41.30 25.92
N ASP A 5 -18.02 -40.82 26.90
CA ASP A 5 -18.53 -39.44 26.92
C ASP A 5 -17.39 -38.41 27.06
N LYS A 6 -16.34 -38.74 27.81
CA LYS A 6 -15.12 -37.91 27.91
C LYS A 6 -14.34 -37.87 26.60
N ILE A 7 -14.15 -39.01 25.94
CA ILE A 7 -13.45 -39.08 24.64
C ILE A 7 -14.23 -38.31 23.57
N LEU A 8 -15.55 -38.50 23.50
CA LEU A 8 -16.42 -37.76 22.57
C LEU A 8 -16.39 -36.25 22.84
N SER A 9 -16.41 -35.84 24.11
CA SER A 9 -16.30 -34.43 24.49
C SER A 9 -14.97 -33.83 24.05
N LEU A 10 -13.86 -34.53 24.25
CA LEU A 10 -12.54 -34.07 23.82
C LEU A 10 -12.44 -33.94 22.28
N GLU A 11 -13.00 -34.91 21.55
CA GLU A 11 -13.03 -34.89 20.08
C GLU A 11 -13.82 -33.68 19.55
N ILE A 12 -15.01 -33.43 20.11
CA ILE A 12 -15.86 -32.28 19.73
C ILE A 12 -15.16 -30.95 20.03
N LYS A 13 -14.51 -30.82 21.20
CA LYS A 13 -13.76 -29.61 21.56
C LYS A 13 -12.60 -29.36 20.60
N LYS A 14 -11.89 -30.43 20.24
CA LYS A 14 -10.77 -30.37 19.29
C LYS A 14 -11.27 -29.95 17.90
N GLU A 15 -12.34 -30.54 17.40
CA GLU A 15 -12.93 -30.18 16.11
C GLU A 15 -13.37 -28.70 16.06
N ILE A 16 -14.04 -28.22 17.11
CA ILE A 16 -14.46 -26.81 17.20
C ILE A 16 -13.24 -25.88 17.24
N ALA A 17 -12.21 -26.22 18.02
CA ALA A 17 -10.99 -25.44 18.10
C ALA A 17 -10.24 -25.42 16.76
N ASP A 18 -10.03 -26.57 16.14
CA ASP A 18 -9.34 -26.71 14.85
C ASP A 18 -10.05 -25.91 13.76
N ARG A 19 -11.38 -25.94 13.74
CA ARG A 19 -12.18 -25.13 12.82
C ARG A 19 -12.02 -23.64 13.08
N TYR A 20 -12.15 -23.20 14.33
CA TYR A 20 -12.03 -21.79 14.71
C TYR A 20 -10.63 -21.24 14.37
N PHE A 21 -9.58 -21.91 14.83
CA PHE A 21 -8.20 -21.48 14.61
C PHE A 21 -7.77 -21.62 13.15
N GLY A 22 -8.29 -22.60 12.42
CA GLY A 22 -8.10 -22.74 10.98
C GLY A 22 -8.63 -21.53 10.21
N PHE A 23 -9.89 -21.14 10.43
CA PHE A 23 -10.47 -19.96 9.78
C PHE A 23 -9.79 -18.66 10.22
N ARG A 24 -9.49 -18.52 11.52
CA ARG A 24 -8.76 -17.36 12.03
C ARG A 24 -7.40 -17.21 11.35
N LYS A 25 -6.65 -18.31 11.19
CA LYS A 25 -5.35 -18.28 10.52
C LYS A 25 -5.47 -17.82 9.06
N LEU A 26 -6.49 -18.28 8.33
CA LEU A 26 -6.72 -17.82 6.96
C LEU A 26 -6.96 -16.30 6.90
N ILE A 27 -7.79 -15.77 7.80
CA ILE A 27 -8.04 -14.32 7.88
C ILE A 27 -6.75 -13.57 8.23
N GLU A 28 -5.97 -14.05 9.19
CA GLU A 28 -4.69 -13.42 9.58
C GLU A 28 -3.66 -13.45 8.43
N ASP A 29 -3.63 -14.52 7.64
CA ASP A 29 -2.79 -14.62 6.45
C ASP A 29 -3.26 -13.65 5.34
N ASN A 30 -4.56 -13.49 5.13
CA ASN A 30 -5.13 -12.51 4.21
C ASN A 30 -4.80 -11.07 4.62
N ILE A 31 -4.93 -10.73 5.91
CA ILE A 31 -4.55 -9.42 6.45
C ILE A 31 -3.05 -9.17 6.22
N ARG A 32 -2.21 -10.16 6.46
CA ARG A 32 -0.76 -10.02 6.26
C ARG A 32 -0.42 -9.78 4.78
N ASP A 33 -1.08 -10.46 3.85
CA ASP A 33 -0.87 -10.23 2.42
C ASP A 33 -1.31 -8.82 2.02
N TYR A 34 -2.50 -8.39 2.46
CA TYR A 34 -3.00 -7.02 2.28
C TYR A 34 -1.97 -5.98 2.76
N ASP A 35 -1.46 -6.11 3.98
CA ASP A 35 -0.46 -5.18 4.54
C ASP A 35 0.82 -5.15 3.69
N GLN A 36 1.28 -6.31 3.19
CA GLN A 36 2.43 -6.36 2.28
C GLN A 36 2.15 -5.68 0.94
N GLN A 37 0.95 -5.83 0.40
CA GLN A 37 0.54 -5.17 -0.84
C GLN A 37 0.43 -3.64 -0.66
N VAL A 38 -0.04 -3.16 0.50
CA VAL A 38 -0.01 -1.74 0.88
C VAL A 38 1.42 -1.21 0.89
N LEU A 39 2.36 -1.90 1.53
CA LEU A 39 3.77 -1.50 1.57
C LEU A 39 4.43 -1.47 0.18
N ARG A 40 4.09 -2.42 -0.69
CA ARG A 40 4.55 -2.43 -2.09
C ARG A 40 3.97 -1.25 -2.88
N SER A 41 2.74 -0.84 -2.60
CA SER A 41 2.09 0.31 -3.22
C SER A 41 2.68 1.63 -2.74
N PHE A 42 3.03 1.74 -1.44
CA PHE A 42 3.82 2.85 -0.92
C PHE A 42 5.19 2.94 -1.62
N SER A 43 5.89 1.81 -1.79
CA SER A 43 7.18 1.77 -2.49
C SER A 43 7.06 2.19 -3.96
N LEU A 44 5.98 1.82 -4.65
CA LEU A 44 5.69 2.28 -6.02
C LEU A 44 5.51 3.80 -6.04
N LEU A 45 4.72 4.33 -5.11
CA LEU A 45 4.47 5.75 -4.98
C LEU A 45 5.78 6.53 -4.75
N GLU A 46 6.58 6.13 -3.77
CA GLU A 46 7.81 6.84 -3.41
C GLU A 46 8.90 6.70 -4.48
N LYS A 47 9.19 5.46 -4.90
CA LYS A 47 10.38 5.16 -5.72
C LYS A 47 10.15 5.28 -7.22
N LYS A 48 8.91 5.32 -7.68
CA LYS A 48 8.59 5.51 -9.11
C LYS A 48 7.97 6.88 -9.33
N ILE A 49 6.74 7.08 -8.84
CA ILE A 49 6.01 8.34 -9.03
C ILE A 49 6.81 9.50 -8.43
N GLY A 50 7.28 9.39 -7.19
CA GLY A 50 8.08 10.42 -6.53
C GLY A 50 9.36 10.77 -7.31
N LEU A 51 10.11 9.78 -7.78
CA LEU A 51 11.33 10.01 -8.57
C LEU A 51 11.04 10.68 -9.91
N ASP A 52 9.98 10.28 -10.62
CA ASP A 52 9.63 10.87 -11.91
C ASP A 52 9.22 12.33 -11.75
N LEU A 53 8.44 12.63 -10.71
CA LEU A 53 8.07 13.99 -10.33
C LEU A 53 9.29 14.85 -10.01
N ILE A 54 10.22 14.33 -9.19
CA ILE A 54 11.47 15.02 -8.86
C ILE A 54 12.27 15.38 -10.12
N ARG A 55 12.40 14.42 -11.04
CA ARG A 55 13.12 14.64 -12.31
C ARG A 55 12.43 15.72 -13.14
N LEU A 56 11.10 15.69 -13.24
CA LEU A 56 10.32 16.72 -13.93
C LEU A 56 10.52 18.09 -13.29
N TYR A 57 10.46 18.21 -11.96
CA TYR A 57 10.70 19.47 -11.24
C TYR A 57 12.10 20.03 -11.53
N ILE A 58 13.12 19.16 -11.52
CA ILE A 58 14.50 19.57 -11.82
C ILE A 58 14.65 20.04 -13.26
N LEU A 59 14.00 19.37 -14.23
CA LEU A 59 14.08 19.73 -15.64
C LEU A 59 13.30 21.01 -15.96
N LEU A 60 12.13 21.20 -15.35
CA LEU A 60 11.32 22.40 -15.52
C LEU A 60 11.93 23.62 -14.81
N LYS A 61 12.58 23.41 -13.66
CA LYS A 61 13.39 24.36 -12.87
C LYS A 61 12.64 25.56 -12.28
N ASP A 62 11.68 26.11 -13.01
CA ASP A 62 10.89 27.26 -12.63
C ASP A 62 9.52 26.82 -12.11
N GLU A 63 9.13 27.35 -10.95
CA GLU A 63 7.87 27.00 -10.28
C GLU A 63 6.64 27.34 -11.14
N GLY A 64 6.68 28.45 -11.89
CA GLY A 64 5.61 28.82 -12.82
C GLY A 64 5.46 27.81 -13.96
N LEU A 65 6.58 27.37 -14.54
CA LEU A 65 6.57 26.31 -15.56
C LEU A 65 6.11 24.96 -15.00
N ILE A 66 6.45 24.65 -13.75
CA ILE A 66 5.97 23.44 -13.06
C ILE A 66 4.45 23.49 -12.90
N HIS A 67 3.90 24.60 -12.43
CA HIS A 67 2.45 24.78 -12.31
C HIS A 67 1.73 24.70 -13.66
N ASP A 68 2.26 25.35 -14.70
CA ASP A 68 1.70 25.29 -16.04
C ASP A 68 1.72 23.85 -16.57
N PHE A 69 2.81 23.11 -16.35
CA PHE A 69 2.93 21.71 -16.75
C PHE A 69 1.89 20.83 -16.06
N PHE A 70 1.72 20.99 -14.74
CA PHE A 70 0.77 20.21 -13.95
C PHE A 70 -0.68 20.50 -14.35
N ARG A 71 -1.01 21.77 -14.58
CA ARG A 71 -2.33 22.17 -15.06
C ARG A 71 -2.64 21.52 -16.40
N GLU A 72 -1.69 21.51 -17.32
CA GLU A 72 -1.85 20.85 -18.62
C GLU A 72 -2.02 19.33 -18.48
N ALA A 73 -1.28 18.71 -17.56
CA ALA A 73 -1.40 17.29 -17.22
C ALA A 73 -2.74 16.92 -16.54
N GLY A 74 -3.51 17.91 -16.07
CA GLY A 74 -4.78 17.70 -15.36
C GLY A 74 -4.61 17.55 -13.84
N LEU A 75 -3.46 17.95 -13.29
CA LEU A 75 -3.20 17.99 -11.85
C LEU A 75 -3.44 19.40 -11.33
N GLU A 76 -4.34 19.53 -10.35
CA GLU A 76 -4.67 20.82 -9.73
C GLU A 76 -3.62 21.29 -8.72
N HIS A 77 -2.92 20.34 -8.10
CA HIS A 77 -1.93 20.59 -7.04
C HIS A 77 -0.60 19.91 -7.36
N LEU A 78 0.49 20.52 -6.91
CA LEU A 78 1.82 19.91 -7.01
C LEU A 78 1.92 18.75 -6.03
N LEU A 79 2.30 17.58 -6.52
CA LEU A 79 2.44 16.38 -5.72
C LEU A 79 3.89 16.27 -5.22
N PHE A 80 4.11 16.20 -3.91
CA PHE A 80 5.45 16.00 -3.33
C PHE A 80 6.48 17.07 -3.75
N TYR A 81 6.05 18.31 -4.01
CA TYR A 81 6.96 19.39 -4.37
C TYR A 81 7.67 19.97 -3.13
N ASP A 82 8.99 20.01 -3.20
CA ASP A 82 9.85 20.72 -2.25
C ASP A 82 10.82 21.60 -3.05
N PRO A 83 10.82 22.94 -2.84
CA PRO A 83 11.73 23.86 -3.51
C PRO A 83 13.23 23.47 -3.39
N TYR A 84 13.62 22.81 -2.31
CA TYR A 84 15.01 22.36 -2.10
C TYR A 84 15.47 21.36 -3.16
N ILE A 85 14.57 20.51 -3.65
CA ILE A 85 14.86 19.46 -4.65
C ILE A 85 15.39 20.06 -5.95
N VAL A 86 14.83 21.18 -6.38
CA VAL A 86 15.20 21.85 -7.63
C VAL A 86 16.62 22.46 -7.54
N SER A 87 17.01 22.87 -6.33
CA SER A 87 18.25 23.58 -6.05
C SER A 87 19.45 22.68 -5.76
N SER A 88 19.22 21.45 -5.28
CA SER A 88 20.27 20.54 -4.79
C SER A 88 21.03 19.82 -5.93
N PRO A 89 22.36 20.05 -6.09
CA PRO A 89 23.16 19.38 -7.13
C PRO A 89 23.31 17.87 -6.89
N THR A 90 23.38 17.43 -5.63
CA THR A 90 23.55 16.01 -5.27
C THR A 90 22.31 15.21 -5.62
N ILE A 91 21.12 15.74 -5.29
CA ILE A 91 19.84 15.10 -5.63
C ILE A 91 19.73 14.97 -7.16
N ARG A 92 20.08 16.03 -7.89
CA ARG A 92 20.10 16.02 -9.35
C ARG A 92 20.99 14.93 -9.93
N GLN A 93 22.19 14.70 -9.41
CA GLN A 93 23.03 13.62 -9.93
C GLN A 93 22.44 12.24 -9.63
N GLN A 94 21.94 12.04 -8.41
CA GLN A 94 21.41 10.74 -7.98
C GLN A 94 20.17 10.32 -8.78
N VAL A 95 19.22 11.23 -9.00
CA VAL A 95 17.95 10.89 -9.65
C VAL A 95 18.08 10.65 -11.16
N PHE A 96 19.11 11.22 -11.81
CA PHE A 96 19.36 11.04 -13.24
C PHE A 96 20.39 9.95 -13.57
N ALA A 97 21.16 9.48 -12.59
CA ALA A 97 22.19 8.46 -12.80
C ALA A 97 21.62 7.17 -13.42
N GLY A 98 22.23 6.72 -14.51
CA GLY A 98 21.86 5.47 -15.17
C GLY A 98 20.62 5.55 -16.07
N LEU A 99 20.04 6.74 -16.30
CA LEU A 99 18.97 6.91 -17.28
C LEU A 99 19.50 6.93 -18.71
N ASP A 100 18.74 6.32 -19.61
CA ASP A 100 19.02 6.41 -21.03
C ASP A 100 18.63 7.78 -21.58
N THR A 101 19.44 8.29 -22.52
CA THR A 101 19.15 9.56 -23.19
C THR A 101 19.22 9.34 -24.69
N HIS A 102 18.20 9.79 -25.41
CA HIS A 102 18.14 9.67 -26.87
C HIS A 102 17.79 11.00 -27.53
N GLY A 103 18.30 11.20 -28.75
CA GLY A 103 18.20 12.46 -29.48
C GLY A 103 19.56 12.97 -29.95
N LEU A 104 19.57 13.55 -31.15
CA LEU A 104 20.78 13.99 -31.82
C LEU A 104 21.39 15.23 -31.15
N THR A 105 20.55 16.20 -30.80
CA THR A 105 20.97 17.47 -30.16
C THR A 105 20.68 17.46 -28.66
N ALA A 106 21.40 18.28 -27.89
CA ALA A 106 21.16 18.44 -26.45
C ALA A 106 19.71 18.85 -26.16
N HIS A 107 19.17 19.74 -26.99
CA HIS A 107 17.78 20.17 -26.94
C HIS A 107 16.79 19.02 -27.21
N SER A 108 17.04 18.20 -28.24
CA SER A 108 16.20 17.03 -28.54
C SER A 108 16.23 16.02 -27.40
N ARG A 109 17.41 15.76 -26.81
CA ARG A 109 17.54 14.88 -25.63
C ARG A 109 16.74 15.38 -24.44
N PHE A 110 16.81 16.68 -24.17
CA PHE A 110 16.06 17.30 -23.08
C PHE A 110 14.55 17.13 -23.24
N LYS A 111 14.05 17.45 -24.43
CA LYS A 111 12.63 17.32 -24.75
C LYS A 111 12.15 15.87 -24.69
N HIS A 112 12.93 14.94 -25.22
CA HIS A 112 12.59 13.52 -25.18
C HIS A 112 12.57 13.00 -23.74
N MET A 113 13.58 13.32 -22.93
CA MET A 113 13.62 12.97 -21.51
C MET A 113 12.34 13.41 -20.77
N ILE A 114 11.86 14.63 -20.98
CA ILE A 114 10.61 15.08 -20.33
C ILE A 114 9.40 14.27 -20.79
N PHE A 115 9.31 13.93 -22.07
CA PHE A 115 8.19 13.13 -22.56
C PHE A 115 8.26 11.68 -22.09
N ASP A 116 9.44 11.08 -22.09
CA ASP A 116 9.65 9.72 -21.58
C ASP A 116 9.28 9.67 -20.09
N LEU A 117 9.73 10.65 -19.28
CA LEU A 117 9.35 10.78 -17.87
C LEU A 117 7.85 10.99 -17.68
N TYR A 118 7.19 11.71 -18.58
CA TYR A 118 5.73 11.89 -18.51
C TYR A 118 4.99 10.59 -18.80
N GLU A 119 5.38 9.84 -19.82
CA GLU A 119 4.79 8.54 -20.15
C GLU A 119 5.04 7.51 -19.03
N GLU A 120 6.24 7.51 -18.44
CA GLU A 120 6.56 6.69 -17.26
C GLU A 120 5.69 7.08 -16.07
N LEU A 121 5.56 8.38 -15.78
CA LEU A 121 4.70 8.89 -14.71
C LEU A 121 3.23 8.49 -14.92
N GLU A 122 2.71 8.63 -16.13
CA GLU A 122 1.36 8.20 -16.51
C GLU A 122 1.16 6.72 -16.20
N SER A 123 2.07 5.88 -16.67
CA SER A 123 2.05 4.44 -16.44
C SER A 123 2.12 4.10 -14.95
N HIS A 124 3.02 4.72 -14.19
CA HIS A 124 3.16 4.47 -12.76
C HIS A 124 1.94 4.94 -11.95
N ILE A 125 1.34 6.08 -12.29
CA ILE A 125 0.11 6.57 -11.66
C ILE A 125 -1.06 5.62 -11.95
N ASN A 126 -1.20 5.16 -13.19
CA ASN A 126 -2.25 4.20 -13.56
C ASN A 126 -2.08 2.86 -12.83
N GLN A 127 -0.85 2.32 -12.80
CA GLN A 127 -0.54 1.11 -12.04
C GLN A 127 -0.83 1.27 -10.54
N TYR A 128 -0.50 2.43 -9.96
CA TYR A 128 -0.79 2.72 -8.56
C TYR A 128 -2.29 2.75 -8.30
N ARG A 129 -3.07 3.42 -9.16
CA ARG A 129 -4.53 3.49 -9.04
C ARG A 129 -5.19 2.12 -9.18
N GLU A 130 -4.74 1.30 -10.12
CA GLU A 130 -5.22 -0.08 -10.26
C GLU A 130 -4.94 -0.91 -9.00
N ARG A 131 -3.76 -0.74 -8.38
CA ARG A 131 -3.43 -1.41 -7.11
C ARG A 131 -4.29 -0.91 -5.96
N MET A 132 -4.54 0.39 -5.88
CA MET A 132 -5.45 0.99 -4.88
C MET A 132 -6.86 0.38 -5.00
N GLN A 133 -7.38 0.24 -6.21
CA GLN A 133 -8.69 -0.37 -6.43
C GLN A 133 -8.70 -1.84 -5.96
N LYS A 134 -7.68 -2.63 -6.32
CA LYS A 134 -7.58 -4.03 -5.89
C LYS A 134 -7.48 -4.15 -4.37
N LEU A 135 -6.70 -3.29 -3.72
CA LEU A 135 -6.58 -3.25 -2.27
C LEU A 135 -7.93 -2.91 -1.60
N ALA A 136 -8.70 -1.96 -2.16
CA ALA A 136 -10.03 -1.64 -1.64
C ALA A 136 -10.97 -2.86 -1.74
N GLU A 137 -10.95 -3.57 -2.88
CA GLU A 137 -11.73 -4.81 -3.08
C GLU A 137 -11.30 -5.92 -2.09
N GLU A 138 -9.99 -6.12 -1.91
CA GLU A 138 -9.43 -7.09 -0.95
C GLU A 138 -9.80 -6.76 0.50
N HIS A 139 -9.73 -5.48 0.89
CA HIS A 139 -10.16 -5.01 2.20
C HIS A 139 -11.64 -5.36 2.46
N ASP A 140 -12.52 -5.09 1.49
CA ASP A 140 -13.94 -5.39 1.61
C ASP A 140 -14.21 -6.90 1.75
N VAL A 141 -13.46 -7.73 0.99
CA VAL A 141 -13.51 -9.18 1.13
C VAL A 141 -13.10 -9.62 2.54
N ILE A 142 -11.96 -9.14 3.05
CA ILE A 142 -11.48 -9.47 4.40
C ILE A 142 -12.50 -9.03 5.46
N ALA A 143 -13.07 -7.83 5.31
CA ALA A 143 -14.07 -7.32 6.25
C ALA A 143 -15.33 -8.19 6.27
N GLU A 144 -15.81 -8.65 5.10
CA GLU A 144 -16.94 -9.58 5.01
C GLU A 144 -16.60 -10.98 5.53
N GLU A 145 -15.40 -11.50 5.28
CA GLU A 145 -14.92 -12.76 5.83
C GLU A 145 -14.91 -12.74 7.37
N ILE A 146 -14.44 -11.64 7.96
CA ILE A 146 -14.44 -11.44 9.42
C ILE A 146 -15.89 -11.39 9.95
N LYS A 147 -16.81 -10.69 9.28
CA LYS A 147 -18.23 -10.67 9.66
C LYS A 147 -18.84 -12.07 9.62
N LEU A 148 -18.60 -12.82 8.54
CA LEU A 148 -19.07 -14.19 8.38
C LEU A 148 -18.43 -15.13 9.41
N PHE A 149 -17.16 -14.93 9.74
CA PHE A 149 -16.45 -15.68 10.76
C PHE A 149 -17.14 -15.54 12.12
N TYR A 150 -17.47 -14.33 12.55
CA TYR A 150 -18.19 -14.11 13.81
C TYR A 150 -19.64 -14.61 13.77
N LYS A 151 -20.32 -14.52 12.62
CA LYS A 151 -21.68 -15.06 12.48
C LYS A 151 -21.72 -16.59 12.59
N LYS A 152 -20.71 -17.27 12.02
CA LYS A 152 -20.63 -18.75 12.03
C LYS A 152 -20.00 -19.30 13.30
N ASN A 153 -19.14 -18.53 13.95
CA ASN A 153 -18.41 -18.90 15.15
C ASN A 153 -18.73 -17.89 16.25
N ASP A 154 -19.97 -17.91 16.75
CA ASP A 154 -20.32 -17.12 17.92
C ASP A 154 -19.49 -17.60 19.11
N LEU A 155 -18.45 -16.83 19.42
CA LEU A 155 -17.52 -17.07 20.51
C LEU A 155 -18.25 -17.19 21.86
N GLY A 156 -19.35 -16.47 22.07
CA GLY A 156 -20.17 -16.59 23.28
C GLY A 156 -20.78 -17.99 23.37
N THR A 157 -21.47 -18.40 22.31
CA THR A 157 -22.07 -19.75 22.21
C THR A 157 -21.01 -20.85 22.30
N ILE A 158 -19.85 -20.71 21.65
CA ILE A 158 -18.76 -21.70 21.70
C ILE A 158 -18.18 -21.79 23.11
N MET A 159 -17.93 -20.66 23.78
CA MET A 159 -17.36 -20.64 25.14
C MET A 159 -18.35 -21.17 26.17
N ASP A 160 -19.65 -20.88 26.01
CA ASP A 160 -20.70 -21.42 26.87
C ASP A 160 -20.92 -22.92 26.63
N PHE A 161 -20.85 -23.38 25.39
CA PHE A 161 -20.87 -24.81 25.05
C PHE A 161 -19.68 -25.56 25.65
N MET A 162 -18.46 -25.02 25.52
CA MET A 162 -17.25 -25.56 26.14
C MET A 162 -17.40 -25.70 27.67
N ARG A 163 -17.92 -24.66 28.33
CA ARG A 163 -18.18 -24.65 29.78
C ARG A 163 -19.25 -25.65 30.20
N ASN A 164 -20.31 -25.80 29.41
CA ASN A 164 -21.38 -26.76 29.70
C ASN A 164 -20.91 -28.21 29.57
N ILE A 165 -20.02 -28.51 28.62
CA ILE A 165 -19.36 -29.82 28.52
C ILE A 165 -18.47 -30.07 29.75
N ASP A 166 -17.74 -29.05 30.24
CA ASP A 166 -16.94 -29.17 31.47
C ASP A 166 -17.79 -29.35 32.73
N GLY A 167 -18.96 -28.71 32.78
CA GLY A 167 -19.92 -28.83 33.88
C GLY A 167 -20.60 -30.20 33.97
N LEU A 168 -20.81 -30.87 32.83
CA LEU A 168 -21.38 -32.22 32.77
C LEU A 168 -20.44 -33.31 33.35
N GLY A 169 -19.14 -33.04 33.43
CA GLY A 169 -18.15 -33.95 34.02
C GLY A 169 -17.86 -33.75 35.51
N SER A 170 -18.41 -32.71 36.14
CA SER A 170 -17.99 -32.26 37.49
C SER A 170 -19.01 -32.47 38.62
N TYR A 171 -19.93 -33.42 38.49
CA TYR A 171 -20.77 -33.82 39.64
C TYR A 171 -20.04 -34.62 40.72
N LYS A 172 -18.71 -34.81 40.64
CA LYS A 172 -17.89 -35.39 41.71
C LYS A 172 -16.43 -34.90 41.68
N ALA A 173 -16.15 -33.72 42.20
CA ALA A 173 -14.89 -33.43 42.90
C ALA A 173 -15.06 -32.14 43.72
N GLY A 174 -14.92 -32.25 45.04
CA GLY A 174 -15.11 -31.15 45.96
C GLY A 174 -14.13 -29.99 45.74
N SER A 175 -14.62 -28.78 46.03
CA SER A 175 -13.91 -27.64 46.62
C SER A 175 -12.41 -27.53 46.37
N MET A 176 -12.01 -27.25 45.12
CA MET A 176 -10.82 -26.42 44.80
C MET A 176 -11.04 -25.73 43.46
N GLU A 177 -12.14 -24.99 43.33
CA GLU A 177 -12.41 -24.17 42.15
C GLU A 177 -11.67 -22.83 42.31
N GLY A 178 -10.40 -22.81 41.88
CA GLY A 178 -9.67 -21.58 41.60
C GLY A 178 -10.35 -20.87 40.45
N GLY A 179 -11.40 -20.10 40.78
CA GLY A 179 -12.31 -19.48 39.83
C GLY A 179 -11.56 -18.74 38.73
N LEU A 180 -11.71 -19.22 37.50
CA LEU A 180 -11.55 -18.37 36.32
C LEU A 180 -12.61 -17.27 36.43
N THR A 181 -12.22 -16.15 37.05
CA THR A 181 -13.12 -15.02 37.25
C THR A 181 -13.71 -14.57 35.90
N PRO A 182 -14.94 -14.02 35.86
CA PRO A 182 -15.55 -13.49 34.63
C PRO A 182 -14.63 -12.52 33.85
N ARG A 183 -13.74 -11.84 34.58
CA ARG A 183 -12.72 -10.92 34.06
C ARG A 183 -11.64 -11.63 33.21
N THR A 184 -11.29 -12.88 33.51
CA THR A 184 -10.35 -13.68 32.71
C THR A 184 -10.98 -14.13 31.40
N GLY A 185 -12.27 -14.51 31.41
CA GLY A 185 -13.03 -14.89 30.21
C GLY A 185 -13.19 -13.75 29.20
N GLN A 186 -13.51 -12.54 29.67
CA GLN A 186 -13.62 -11.36 28.81
C GLN A 186 -12.28 -10.96 28.18
N ASN A 187 -11.16 -11.12 28.90
CA ASN A 187 -9.83 -10.86 28.37
C ASN A 187 -9.41 -11.89 27.31
N LEU A 188 -9.79 -13.16 27.47
CA LEU A 188 -9.53 -14.19 26.47
C LEU A 188 -10.36 -13.95 25.20
N GLU A 189 -11.64 -13.61 25.35
CA GLU A 189 -12.52 -13.27 24.22
C GLU A 189 -11.97 -12.09 23.40
N LYS A 190 -11.52 -11.03 24.06
CA LYS A 190 -10.88 -9.88 23.39
C LYS A 190 -9.62 -10.27 22.61
N LYS A 191 -8.78 -11.16 23.16
CA LYS A 191 -7.57 -11.66 22.47
C LYS A 191 -7.90 -12.63 21.33
N MET A 192 -9.11 -13.19 21.32
CA MET A 192 -9.56 -14.11 20.27
C MET A 192 -10.19 -13.41 19.07
N ARG A 193 -10.58 -12.13 19.23
CA ARG A 193 -11.15 -11.33 18.15
C ARG A 193 -10.07 -10.87 17.15
N VAL A 194 -10.37 -11.04 15.87
CA VAL A 194 -9.66 -10.43 14.74
C VAL A 194 -10.42 -9.16 14.31
N THR A 195 -9.68 -8.07 14.10
CA THR A 195 -10.22 -6.82 13.57
C THR A 195 -9.88 -6.68 12.09
N PRO A 196 -10.76 -6.08 11.27
CA PRO A 196 -10.40 -5.75 9.91
C PRO A 196 -9.21 -4.77 9.88
N PRO A 197 -8.37 -4.83 8.85
CA PRO A 197 -7.31 -3.85 8.64
C PRO A 197 -7.92 -2.48 8.32
N SER A 198 -7.10 -1.42 8.38
CA SER A 198 -7.54 -0.10 7.95
C SER A 198 -7.83 -0.07 6.44
N PRO A 199 -8.85 0.68 5.99
CA PRO A 199 -9.12 0.91 4.58
C PRO A 199 -7.91 1.50 3.86
N VAL A 200 -7.75 1.17 2.58
CA VAL A 200 -6.58 1.58 1.80
C VAL A 200 -6.50 3.10 1.64
N GLU A 201 -7.64 3.78 1.60
CA GLU A 201 -7.77 5.23 1.46
C GLU A 201 -7.25 5.99 2.69
N GLU A 202 -7.24 5.35 3.86
CA GLU A 202 -6.67 5.93 5.08
C GLU A 202 -5.14 5.75 5.12
N LEU A 203 -4.62 4.73 4.44
CA LEU A 203 -3.21 4.36 4.47
C LEU A 203 -2.40 4.97 3.33
N LEU A 204 -3.03 5.22 2.18
CA LEU A 204 -2.36 5.64 0.95
C LEU A 204 -3.06 6.86 0.33
N PRO A 205 -2.29 7.85 -0.17
CA PRO A 205 -2.88 9.06 -0.74
C PRO A 205 -3.57 8.78 -2.06
N ILE A 206 -4.72 9.42 -2.28
CA ILE A 206 -5.46 9.33 -3.53
C ILE A 206 -4.83 10.27 -4.56
N ILE A 207 -4.35 9.70 -5.67
CA ILE A 207 -3.75 10.47 -6.77
C ILE A 207 -4.70 10.48 -7.97
N PRO A 208 -5.11 11.66 -8.47
CA PRO A 208 -5.97 11.75 -9.65
C PRO A 208 -5.25 11.23 -10.90
N PRO A 209 -5.99 10.74 -11.92
CA PRO A 209 -5.38 10.34 -13.18
C PRO A 209 -4.80 11.56 -13.90
N ILE A 210 -3.70 11.37 -14.62
CA ILE A 210 -3.17 12.40 -15.51
C ILE A 210 -3.64 12.15 -16.94
N LYS A 211 -3.69 13.21 -17.74
CA LYS A 211 -4.10 13.12 -19.15
C LYS A 211 -3.03 12.37 -19.96
N PRO A 212 -3.41 11.54 -20.94
CA PRO A 212 -2.44 10.87 -21.79
C PRO A 212 -1.51 11.83 -22.54
N LEU A 213 -0.25 11.45 -22.76
CA LEU A 213 0.70 12.33 -23.47
C LEU A 213 0.14 12.78 -24.82
N SER A 214 -0.54 11.88 -25.56
CA SER A 214 -1.14 12.17 -26.87
C SER A 214 -2.07 13.40 -26.86
N GLU A 215 -2.76 13.66 -25.76
CA GLU A 215 -3.70 14.77 -25.61
C GLU A 215 -3.03 16.09 -25.21
N VAL A 216 -1.91 16.03 -24.49
CA VAL A 216 -1.23 17.19 -23.89
C VAL A 216 0.07 17.58 -24.60
N LYS A 217 0.65 16.68 -25.41
CA LYS A 217 1.98 16.86 -26.05
C LYS A 217 2.13 18.20 -26.76
N GLY A 218 1.09 18.64 -27.46
CA GLY A 218 1.09 19.94 -28.16
C GLY A 218 1.21 21.14 -27.20
N ARG A 219 0.53 21.07 -26.05
CA ARG A 219 0.49 22.13 -25.02
C ARG A 219 1.73 22.11 -24.12
N LEU A 220 2.33 20.93 -23.91
CA LEU A 220 3.57 20.80 -23.14
C LEU A 220 4.81 21.31 -23.90
N LYS A 221 4.83 21.25 -25.23
CA LYS A 221 5.98 21.70 -26.04
C LYS A 221 6.42 23.13 -25.69
N PRO A 222 5.57 24.17 -25.73
CA PRO A 222 5.95 25.53 -25.35
C PRO A 222 6.55 25.65 -23.94
N ILE A 223 6.05 24.88 -22.97
CA ILE A 223 6.55 24.87 -21.59
C ILE A 223 7.97 24.29 -21.55
N ILE A 224 8.18 23.16 -22.23
CA ILE A 224 9.48 22.50 -22.37
C ILE A 224 10.50 23.42 -23.06
N GLU A 225 10.09 24.15 -24.10
CA GLU A 225 10.97 25.12 -24.78
C GLU A 225 11.41 26.26 -23.84
N LYS A 226 10.51 26.75 -22.99
CA LYS A 226 10.86 27.76 -21.98
C LYS A 226 11.82 27.18 -20.93
N ALA A 227 11.54 25.97 -20.44
CA ALA A 227 12.40 25.29 -19.48
C ALA A 227 13.82 25.06 -20.03
N TRP A 228 13.94 24.62 -21.28
CA TRP A 228 15.24 24.44 -21.94
C TRP A 228 16.09 25.72 -21.95
N LYS A 229 15.48 26.88 -22.23
CA LYS A 229 16.17 28.18 -22.21
C LYS A 229 16.69 28.57 -20.82
N LEU A 230 16.02 28.11 -19.75
CA LEU A 230 16.43 28.34 -18.37
C LEU A 230 17.55 27.39 -17.91
N GLN A 231 17.71 26.25 -18.57
CA GLN A 231 18.67 25.19 -18.27
C GLN A 231 20.06 25.44 -18.86
N LYS A 232 20.52 26.71 -18.94
CA LYS A 232 21.80 27.11 -19.57
C LYS A 232 22.94 26.11 -19.28
N GLY A 233 23.43 25.43 -20.31
CA GLY A 233 24.58 24.51 -20.22
C GLY A 233 24.27 23.08 -19.74
N LEU A 234 23.00 22.70 -19.59
CA LEU A 234 22.61 21.33 -19.23
C LEU A 234 22.95 20.34 -20.37
N ASP A 235 23.85 19.40 -20.11
CA ASP A 235 24.03 18.23 -20.97
C ASP A 235 23.62 16.95 -20.23
N LEU A 236 22.48 16.40 -20.61
CA LEU A 236 21.94 15.19 -19.99
C LEU A 236 22.90 14.00 -20.04
N ARG A 237 23.77 13.91 -21.05
CA ARG A 237 24.76 12.82 -21.12
C ARG A 237 25.74 12.82 -19.94
N THR A 238 26.07 14.00 -19.45
CA THR A 238 26.95 14.13 -18.27
C THR A 238 26.22 13.79 -16.98
N LEU A 239 24.93 14.12 -16.91
CA LEU A 239 24.09 13.88 -15.74
C LEU A 239 23.66 12.42 -15.59
N THR A 240 23.49 11.69 -16.69
CA THR A 240 23.05 10.29 -16.64
C THR A 240 24.20 9.28 -16.59
N ARG A 241 25.45 9.75 -16.69
CA ARG A 241 26.62 8.88 -16.55
C ARG A 241 26.61 8.24 -15.16
N LYS A 242 26.66 6.91 -15.09
CA LYS A 242 26.76 6.19 -13.81
C LYS A 242 27.96 6.71 -13.03
N GLN A 243 27.75 7.08 -11.77
CA GLN A 243 28.86 7.26 -10.84
C GLN A 243 29.58 5.90 -10.76
N GLN A 244 30.87 5.87 -11.06
CA GLN A 244 31.67 4.69 -10.77
C GLN A 244 31.73 4.58 -9.25
N ASP A 245 31.27 3.46 -8.72
CA ASP A 245 31.25 3.16 -7.29
C ASP A 245 32.63 3.47 -6.68
N ALA A 246 32.64 4.31 -5.65
CA ALA A 246 33.78 4.51 -4.74
C ALA A 246 33.54 3.69 -3.48
#